data_AF-A0A3N9N873-F1
#
_entry.id   AF-A0A3N9N873-F1
#
_cell.length_a   1.000
_cell.length_b   1.000
_cell.length_c   1.000
_cell.angle_alpha   90.00
_cell.angle_beta   90.00
_cell.angle_gamma   90.00
#
_symmetry.space_group_name_H-M   'P 1'
#
loop_
_entity.id
_entity.type
_entity.pdbx_description
1 polymer ?
#
loop_
_entity_poly.entity_id
_entity_poly.type
_entity_poly.pdbx_seq_one_letter_code
_entity_poly.pdbx_strand_id
1 'polypeptide(L)'
;GVPCFTSLDLITEPVNTALVMLPPEQSDPALRSCLHANVKTVWNRGAEGKRSVSEELVNECTKQGMNLIDGYCPLMFMEKPGFPHNIHRAFAKWFRMLPKE
;
A
#
# COMPACT_ATOMS: atom_id res chain seq x y z
N GLY A 1 -0.14 2.67 24.68
CA GLY A 1 -0.58 2.61 23.27
C GLY A 1 0.28 3.53 22.44
N VAL A 2 0.06 3.58 21.14
CA VAL A 2 0.67 4.57 20.22
C VAL A 2 -0.42 5.57 19.82
N PRO A 3 -0.13 6.88 19.67
CA PRO A 3 -1.13 7.86 19.25
C PRO A 3 -1.80 7.47 17.92
N CYS A 4 -3.10 7.74 17.82
CA CYS A 4 -3.89 7.53 16.61
C CYS A 4 -4.47 8.87 16.17
N PHE A 5 -4.31 9.19 14.89
CA PHE A 5 -4.75 10.46 14.32
C PHE A 5 -5.89 10.22 13.34
N THR A 6 -6.83 11.15 13.27
CA THR A 6 -7.96 11.09 12.34
C THR A 6 -7.56 11.44 10.91
N SER A 7 -6.40 12.08 10.73
CA SER A 7 -5.88 12.52 9.44
C SER A 7 -4.36 12.74 9.50
N LEU A 8 -3.70 12.70 8.34
CA LEU A 8 -2.23 12.77 8.24
C LEU A 8 -1.67 14.16 8.57
N ASP A 9 -2.44 15.21 8.35
CA ASP A 9 -2.09 16.61 8.63
C ASP A 9 -1.98 16.93 10.14
N LEU A 10 -2.53 16.08 11.00
CA LEU A 10 -2.37 16.19 12.46
C LEU A 10 -1.05 15.58 12.95
N ILE A 11 -0.30 14.89 12.07
CA ILE A 11 1.01 14.32 12.40
C ILE A 11 2.06 15.42 12.20
N THR A 12 2.68 15.85 13.30
CA THR A 12 3.68 16.92 13.28
C THR A 12 5.02 16.47 12.73
N GLU A 13 5.35 15.19 12.92
CA GLU A 13 6.57 14.57 12.46
C GLU A 13 6.45 14.19 10.97
N PRO A 14 7.53 14.36 10.18
CA PRO A 14 7.50 14.00 8.77
C PRO A 14 7.29 12.49 8.59
N VAL A 15 6.23 12.12 7.85
CA VAL A 15 5.93 10.73 7.49
C VAL A 15 6.61 10.39 6.16
N ASN A 16 7.67 9.58 6.21
CA ASN A 16 8.36 9.16 4.99
C ASN A 16 7.64 8.02 4.24
N THR A 17 7.04 7.10 5.00
CA THR A 17 6.44 5.87 4.46
C THR A 17 5.08 5.60 5.09
N ALA A 18 4.10 5.18 4.30
CA ALA A 18 2.79 4.77 4.78
C ALA A 18 2.39 3.36 4.32
N LEU A 19 1.61 2.69 5.16
CA LEU A 19 0.98 1.40 4.86
C LEU A 19 -0.55 1.60 4.86
N VAL A 20 -1.17 1.50 3.70
CA VAL A 20 -2.62 1.69 3.54
C VAL A 20 -3.31 0.32 3.55
N MET A 21 -4.02 0.02 4.64
CA MET A 21 -4.72 -1.25 4.87
C MET A 21 -6.24 -1.07 4.77
N LEU A 22 -6.70 -0.35 3.74
CA LEU A 22 -8.10 -0.03 3.50
C LEU A 22 -8.74 -0.96 2.44
N PRO A 23 -10.09 -0.98 2.35
CA PRO A 23 -10.75 -1.59 1.21
C PRO A 23 -10.51 -0.77 -0.09
N PRO A 24 -10.63 -1.37 -1.28
CA PRO A 24 -10.35 -0.71 -2.56
C PRO A 24 -11.07 0.63 -2.74
N GLU A 25 -12.33 0.71 -2.32
CA GLU A 25 -13.19 1.89 -2.48
C GLU A 25 -12.69 3.10 -1.67
N GLN A 26 -11.81 2.87 -0.69
CA GLN A 26 -11.22 3.91 0.17
C GLN A 26 -9.74 4.14 -0.11
N SER A 27 -9.13 3.41 -1.04
CA SER A 27 -7.69 3.47 -1.31
C SER A 27 -7.30 4.79 -1.99
N ASP A 28 -8.03 5.19 -3.04
CA ASP A 28 -7.77 6.44 -3.78
C ASP A 28 -7.74 7.69 -2.88
N PRO A 29 -8.77 7.99 -2.05
CA PRO A 29 -8.74 9.16 -1.17
C PRO A 29 -7.64 9.08 -0.10
N ALA A 30 -7.29 7.90 0.39
CA ALA A 30 -6.19 7.73 1.34
C ALA A 30 -4.81 8.02 0.71
N LEU A 31 -4.60 7.57 -0.53
CA LEU A 31 -3.38 7.84 -1.29
C LEU A 31 -3.25 9.32 -1.67
N ARG A 32 -4.34 9.99 -2.02
CA ARG A 32 -4.34 11.45 -2.21
C ARG A 32 -3.94 12.19 -0.93
N SER A 33 -4.41 11.72 0.22
CA SER A 33 -3.99 12.26 1.52
C SER A 33 -2.48 12.06 1.76
N CYS A 34 -1.93 10.90 1.37
CA CYS A 34 -0.49 10.64 1.44
C CYS A 34 0.32 11.57 0.52
N LEU A 35 -0.17 11.82 -0.70
CA LEU A 35 0.43 12.76 -1.64
C LEU A 35 0.47 14.18 -1.07
N HIS A 36 -0.65 14.68 -0.54
CA HIS A 36 -0.73 16.00 0.08
C HIS A 36 0.21 16.12 1.28
N ALA A 37 0.39 15.04 2.05
CA ALA A 37 1.33 14.97 3.17
C ALA A 37 2.80 14.74 2.74
N ASN A 38 3.10 14.73 1.43
CA ASN A 38 4.44 14.51 0.88
C ASN A 38 5.10 13.17 1.28
N VAL A 39 4.29 12.13 1.52
CA VAL A 39 4.79 10.78 1.80
C VAL A 39 5.54 10.25 0.58
N LYS A 40 6.74 9.72 0.77
CA LYS A 40 7.63 9.32 -0.33
C LYS A 40 7.36 7.92 -0.83
N THR A 41 7.03 7.00 0.07
CA THR A 41 6.72 5.61 -0.28
C THR A 41 5.40 5.21 0.34
N VAL A 42 4.50 4.65 -0.45
CA VAL A 42 3.24 4.11 0.07
C VAL A 42 3.07 2.69 -0.40
N TRP A 43 2.79 1.79 0.53
CA TRP A 43 2.32 0.45 0.21
C TRP A 43 0.81 0.39 0.40
N ASN A 44 0.10 0.26 -0.71
CA ASN A 44 -1.34 0.08 -0.73
C ASN A 44 -1.72 -1.39 -0.76
N ARG A 45 -2.67 -1.78 0.09
CA ARG A 45 -3.20 -3.15 0.13
C ARG A 45 -3.89 -3.46 -1.21
N GLY A 46 -3.33 -4.43 -1.92
CA GLY A 46 -3.96 -5.04 -3.11
C GLY A 46 -4.29 -6.52 -2.94
N ALA A 47 -4.85 -7.11 -3.99
CA ALA A 47 -5.22 -8.52 -4.05
C ALA A 47 -4.42 -9.24 -5.16
N GLU A 48 -3.35 -9.93 -4.78
CA GLU A 48 -2.62 -10.88 -5.63
C GLU A 48 -2.26 -10.32 -7.02
N GLY A 49 -1.61 -9.16 -7.05
CA GLY A 49 -1.18 -8.46 -8.27
C GLY A 49 -2.25 -7.58 -8.91
N LYS A 50 -3.51 -7.63 -8.45
CA LYS A 50 -4.56 -6.69 -8.88
C LYS A 50 -4.44 -5.40 -8.09
N ARG A 51 -4.19 -4.32 -8.83
CA ARG A 51 -4.24 -2.96 -8.29
C ARG A 51 -5.64 -2.66 -7.77
N SER A 52 -5.71 -1.98 -6.63
CA SER A 52 -6.97 -1.53 -6.03
C SER A 52 -7.24 -0.05 -6.30
N VAL A 53 -6.45 0.57 -7.17
CA VAL A 53 -6.46 2.01 -7.45
C VAL A 53 -6.55 2.29 -8.94
N SER A 54 -7.03 3.50 -9.27
CA SER A 54 -7.15 3.97 -10.65
C SER A 54 -5.78 4.22 -11.33
N GLU A 55 -5.70 4.02 -12.65
CA GLU A 55 -4.49 4.34 -13.42
C GLU A 55 -4.14 5.84 -13.37
N GLU A 56 -5.16 6.69 -13.32
CA GLU A 56 -4.99 8.13 -13.13
C GLU A 56 -4.19 8.44 -11.87
N LEU A 57 -4.56 7.80 -10.76
CA LEU A 57 -3.88 8.00 -9.49
C LEU A 57 -2.46 7.44 -9.52
N VAL A 58 -2.22 6.28 -10.14
CA VAL A 58 -0.85 5.76 -10.32
C VAL A 58 0.03 6.77 -11.07
N ASN A 59 -0.51 7.38 -12.12
CA ASN A 59 0.20 8.39 -12.91
C ASN A 59 0.45 9.66 -12.09
N GLU A 60 -0.52 10.11 -11.29
CA GLU A 60 -0.36 11.23 -10.38
C GLU A 60 0.73 10.98 -9.34
N CYS A 61 0.71 9.80 -8.71
CA CYS A 61 1.73 9.37 -7.75
C CYS A 61 3.13 9.42 -8.36
N THR A 62 3.26 8.88 -9.57
CA THR A 62 4.52 8.87 -10.33
C THR A 62 4.99 10.29 -10.66
N LYS A 63 4.11 11.17 -11.14
CA LYS A 63 4.43 12.57 -11.47
C LYS A 63 4.89 13.37 -10.25
N GLN A 64 4.32 13.10 -9.08
CA GLN A 64 4.69 13.74 -7.83
C GLN A 64 5.89 13.07 -7.12
N GLY A 65 6.48 12.03 -7.73
CA GLY A 65 7.64 11.33 -7.20
C GLY A 65 7.34 10.43 -6.00
N MET A 66 6.08 10.04 -5.79
CA MET A 66 5.70 9.05 -4.79
C MET A 66 5.89 7.63 -5.34
N ASN A 67 6.66 6.82 -4.62
CA ASN A 67 6.81 5.40 -4.92
C ASN A 67 5.60 4.63 -4.38
N LEU A 68 4.67 4.27 -5.27
CA LEU A 68 3.47 3.50 -4.92
C LEU A 68 3.69 2.01 -5.18
N ILE A 69 3.70 1.23 -4.10
CA ILE A 69 3.69 -0.23 -4.12
C ILE A 69 2.23 -0.67 -4.00
N ASP A 70 1.66 -1.22 -5.06
CA ASP A 70 0.26 -1.67 -5.08
C ASP A 70 0.14 -3.08 -5.67
N GLY A 71 -1.00 -3.72 -5.42
CA GLY A 71 -1.36 -5.01 -6.00
C GLY A 71 -1.24 -6.18 -5.04
N TYR A 72 -0.46 -6.07 -3.97
CA TYR A 72 -0.21 -7.20 -3.07
C TYR A 72 -0.54 -6.88 -1.62
N CYS A 73 -1.01 -7.89 -0.90
CA CYS A 73 -1.18 -7.79 0.55
C CYS A 73 0.20 -7.72 1.22
N PRO A 74 0.50 -6.65 1.98
CA PRO A 74 1.82 -6.49 2.62
C PRO A 74 2.20 -7.65 3.54
N LEU A 75 1.20 -8.24 4.20
CA LEU A 75 1.38 -9.33 5.15
C LEU A 75 1.94 -10.61 4.51
N MET A 76 1.87 -10.75 3.18
CA MET A 76 2.52 -11.84 2.46
C MET A 76 4.05 -11.79 2.55
N PHE A 77 4.63 -10.61 2.80
CA PHE A 77 6.08 -10.39 2.76
C PHE A 77 6.76 -10.39 4.14
N MET A 78 5.98 -10.58 5.21
CA MET A 78 6.51 -10.74 6.56
C MET A 78 7.34 -12.03 6.69
N GLU A 79 8.25 -12.07 7.66
CA GLU A 79 9.11 -13.24 7.91
C GLU A 79 8.30 -14.51 8.24
N LYS A 80 7.21 -14.35 9.00
CA LYS A 80 6.27 -15.42 9.37
C LYS A 80 4.83 -15.01 8.99
N PRO A 81 4.46 -15.10 7.69
CA PRO A 81 3.13 -14.74 7.26
C PRO A 81 2.17 -15.78 7.83
N GLY A 82 1.39 -15.43 8.86
CA GLY A 82 0.39 -16.33 9.45
C GLY A 82 -0.67 -16.74 8.43
N PHE A 83 -1.56 -17.66 8.81
CA PHE A 83 -2.73 -17.98 7.98
C PHE A 83 -3.66 -16.75 7.89
N PRO A 84 -4.24 -16.41 6.71
CA PRO A 84 -4.11 -17.10 5.42
C PRO A 84 -2.98 -16.55 4.52
N HIS A 85 -2.16 -15.61 5.00
CA HIS A 85 -1.14 -14.91 4.19
C HIS A 85 -0.02 -15.82 3.68
N ASN A 86 0.35 -16.87 4.41
CA ASN A 86 1.25 -17.91 3.89
C ASN A 86 0.69 -18.61 2.65
N ILE A 87 -0.61 -18.92 2.64
CA ILE A 87 -1.29 -19.58 1.52
C ILE A 87 -1.37 -18.62 0.34
N HIS A 88 -1.77 -17.36 0.58
CA HIS A 88 -1.81 -16.34 -0.47
C HIS A 88 -0.43 -16.18 -1.13
N ARG A 89 0.65 -16.13 -0.34
CA ARG A 89 2.03 -16.06 -0.85
C ARG A 89 2.40 -17.31 -1.65
N ALA A 90 2.08 -18.50 -1.14
CA ALA A 90 2.38 -19.77 -1.81
C ALA A 90 1.65 -19.88 -3.17
N PHE A 91 0.37 -19.51 -3.22
CA PHE A 91 -0.42 -19.46 -4.44
C PHE A 91 0.17 -18.46 -5.43
N ALA A 92 0.41 -17.21 -5.01
CA ALA A 92 1.03 -16.20 -5.87
C ALA A 92 2.40 -16.65 -6.41
N LYS A 93 3.20 -17.37 -5.61
CA LYS A 93 4.47 -17.96 -6.07
C LYS A 93 4.25 -19.05 -7.13
N TRP A 94 3.30 -19.96 -6.90
CA TRP A 94 2.98 -21.06 -7.81
C TRP A 94 2.54 -20.56 -9.19
N PHE A 95 1.67 -19.53 -9.20
CA PHE A 95 1.18 -18.91 -10.43
C PHE A 95 2.11 -17.84 -11.01
N ARG A 96 3.32 -17.67 -10.45
CA ARG A 96 4.30 -16.65 -10.87
C ARG A 96 3.74 -15.22 -10.89
N MET A 97 2.85 -14.94 -9.93
CA MET A 97 2.18 -13.66 -9.77
C MET A 97 2.90 -12.75 -8.77
N LEU A 98 3.94 -13.21 -8.07
CA LEU A 98 4.74 -12.35 -7.19
C LEU A 98 5.45 -11.23 -7.98
N PRO A 99 5.76 -10.09 -7.34
CA PRO A 99 6.59 -9.05 -7.96
C PRO A 99 7.89 -9.66 -8.49
N LYS A 100 8.33 -9.20 -9.67
CA LYS A 100 9.66 -9.55 -10.18
C LYS A 100 10.70 -8.82 -9.33
N GLU A 101 11.75 -9.54 -8.93
CA GLU A 101 12.93 -8.96 -8.27
C GLU A 101 13.72 -8.05 -9.21
#